data_AF-A0A3C0WXY3-F1
#
_entry.id   AF-A0A3C0WXY3-F1
#
_cell.length_a   1.000
_cell.length_b   1.000
_cell.length_c   1.000
_cell.angle_alpha   90.00
_cell.angle_beta   90.00
_cell.angle_gamma   90.00
#
_symmetry.space_group_name_H-M   'P 1'
#
loop_
_entity.id
_entity.type
_entity.pdbx_description
1 polymer ?
#
loop_
_entity_poly.entity_id
_entity_poly.type
_entity_poly.pdbx_seq_one_letter_code
_entity_poly.pdbx_strand_id
1 'polypeptide(L)'
;MKIAGDPSFQEHLNKYNVLHLDINRFWSESGRRALSAMRREVEEEFRSEFPDIQFPKNPTIGRCIRISYEHTKIPFVVILDEYDVIFRDEKASVLMEEYLKFLNALFKGSDVTTCIGLAYITGILPIIREKAQSKLNNFREVTFLEPGRYAPFTGFTVEEVQSLCKDYGMDFDECRTSRIFPQC
;
A
#
# COMPACT_ATOMS: atom_id res chain seq x y z
N MET A 1 -18.28 -5.98 12.80
CA MET A 1 -16.99 -5.23 12.77
C MET A 1 -17.19 -3.94 13.54
N LYS A 2 -16.33 -3.58 14.51
CA LYS A 2 -16.54 -2.42 15.40
C LYS A 2 -16.58 -1.07 14.65
N ILE A 3 -15.98 -0.99 13.47
CA ILE A 3 -15.94 0.20 12.59
C ILE A 3 -17.32 0.65 12.10
N ALA A 4 -18.28 -0.26 11.92
CA ALA A 4 -19.61 0.11 11.44
C ALA A 4 -20.42 0.98 12.45
N GLY A 5 -19.98 1.03 13.71
CA GLY A 5 -20.56 1.88 14.74
C GLY A 5 -19.89 3.25 14.89
N ASP A 6 -18.84 3.55 14.12
CA ASP A 6 -18.20 4.87 14.16
C ASP A 6 -19.07 5.91 13.44
N PRO A 7 -19.30 7.10 14.02
CA PRO A 7 -20.09 8.17 13.39
C PRO A 7 -19.60 8.57 11.99
N SER A 8 -18.28 8.48 11.74
CA SER A 8 -17.66 8.80 10.45
C SER A 8 -17.77 7.67 9.42
N PHE A 9 -18.25 6.49 9.81
CA PHE A 9 -18.33 5.33 8.90
C PHE A 9 -19.20 5.64 7.68
N GLN A 10 -20.39 6.22 7.91
CA GLN A 10 -21.30 6.62 6.83
C GLN A 10 -20.75 7.78 5.99
N GLU A 11 -19.88 8.60 6.57
CA GLU A 11 -19.25 9.73 5.88
C GLU A 11 -18.29 9.26 4.77
N HIS A 12 -17.60 8.13 4.98
CA HIS A 12 -16.59 7.62 4.04
C HIS A 12 -17.07 6.43 3.19
N LEU A 13 -18.19 5.79 3.56
CA LEU A 13 -18.70 4.60 2.87
C LEU A 13 -19.06 4.89 1.40
N ASN A 14 -18.44 4.14 0.47
CA ASN A 14 -18.64 4.26 -0.99
C ASN A 14 -18.37 5.69 -1.55
N LYS A 15 -17.49 6.45 -0.90
CA LYS A 15 -17.09 7.81 -1.34
C LYS A 15 -15.75 7.89 -2.05
N TYR A 16 -15.14 6.73 -2.32
CA TYR A 16 -13.80 6.65 -2.90
C TYR A 16 -13.76 5.62 -4.01
N ASN A 17 -13.01 5.92 -5.06
CA ASN A 17 -12.57 4.91 -6.02
C ASN A 17 -11.42 4.12 -5.41
N VAL A 18 -11.37 2.80 -5.60
CA VAL A 18 -10.30 1.96 -5.06
C VAL A 18 -9.41 1.47 -6.20
N LEU A 19 -8.13 1.82 -6.15
CA LEU A 19 -7.10 1.25 -7.00
C LEU A 19 -6.28 0.27 -6.17
N HIS A 20 -6.50 -1.03 -6.39
CA HIS A 20 -5.79 -2.10 -5.70
C HIS A 20 -4.78 -2.75 -6.65
N LEU A 21 -3.51 -2.75 -6.28
CA LEU A 21 -2.42 -3.32 -7.07
C LEU A 21 -1.68 -4.38 -6.25
N ASP A 22 -1.89 -5.64 -6.60
CA ASP A 22 -1.09 -6.77 -6.11
C ASP A 22 0.17 -6.89 -6.98
N ILE A 23 1.29 -6.39 -6.47
CA ILE A 23 2.54 -6.36 -7.22
C ILE A 23 3.13 -7.78 -7.37
N ASN A 24 2.86 -8.67 -6.41
CA ASN A 24 3.32 -10.05 -6.46
C ASN A 24 2.63 -10.84 -7.57
N ARG A 25 1.34 -10.62 -7.82
CA ARG A 25 0.62 -11.17 -8.98
C ARG A 25 1.33 -10.80 -10.29
N PHE A 26 1.54 -9.49 -10.52
CA PHE A 26 2.20 -9.03 -11.76
C PHE A 26 3.64 -9.52 -11.89
N TRP A 27 4.37 -9.58 -10.77
CA TRP A 27 5.74 -10.09 -10.74
C TRP A 27 5.78 -11.59 -11.06
N SER A 28 4.91 -12.39 -10.47
CA SER A 28 4.84 -13.83 -10.66
C SER A 28 4.45 -14.20 -12.09
N GLU A 29 3.51 -13.47 -12.70
CA GLU A 29 3.03 -13.73 -14.06
C GLU A 29 3.97 -13.20 -15.15
N SER A 30 4.57 -12.03 -14.95
CA SER A 30 5.25 -11.28 -16.02
C SER A 30 6.74 -11.00 -15.76
N GLY A 31 7.25 -11.29 -14.57
CA GLY A 31 8.63 -11.06 -14.16
C GLY A 31 9.11 -9.66 -14.51
N ARG A 32 10.14 -9.56 -15.37
CA ARG A 32 10.71 -8.27 -15.80
C ARG A 32 9.73 -7.35 -16.54
N ARG A 33 8.58 -7.85 -16.98
CA ARG A 33 7.51 -7.08 -17.63
C ARG A 33 6.36 -6.73 -16.68
N ALA A 34 6.48 -7.01 -15.38
CA ALA A 34 5.43 -6.75 -14.39
C ALA A 34 4.90 -5.32 -14.46
N LEU A 35 5.79 -4.31 -14.51
CA LEU A 35 5.39 -2.91 -14.56
C LEU A 35 4.60 -2.55 -15.82
N SER A 36 4.96 -3.12 -16.98
CA SER A 36 4.26 -2.85 -18.23
C SER A 36 2.94 -3.62 -18.35
N ALA A 37 2.89 -4.85 -17.81
CA ALA A 37 1.66 -5.62 -17.69
C ALA A 37 0.65 -4.89 -16.79
N MET A 38 1.07 -4.50 -15.59
CA MET A 38 0.25 -3.75 -14.64
C MET A 38 -0.28 -2.44 -15.25
N ARG A 39 0.57 -1.66 -15.92
CA ARG A 39 0.13 -0.40 -16.55
C ARG A 39 -0.97 -0.63 -17.58
N ARG A 40 -0.82 -1.66 -18.42
CA ARG A 40 -1.82 -1.98 -19.45
C ARG A 40 -3.14 -2.43 -18.84
N GLU A 41 -3.10 -3.36 -17.89
CA GLU A 41 -4.30 -3.88 -17.22
C GLU A 41 -5.07 -2.75 -16.51
N VAL A 42 -4.36 -1.94 -15.72
CA VAL A 42 -4.97 -0.78 -15.03
C VAL A 42 -5.53 0.23 -16.04
N GLU A 43 -4.82 0.51 -17.13
CA GLU A 43 -5.32 1.42 -18.16
C GLU A 43 -6.61 0.91 -18.83
N GLU A 44 -6.72 -0.40 -19.09
CA GLU A 44 -7.93 -1.04 -19.61
C GLU A 44 -9.08 -0.96 -18.61
N GLU A 45 -8.83 -1.21 -17.33
CA GLU A 45 -9.81 -1.07 -16.25
C GLU A 45 -10.34 0.38 -16.13
N PHE A 46 -9.46 1.38 -16.15
CA PHE A 46 -9.89 2.79 -16.12
C PHE A 46 -10.82 3.14 -17.29
N ARG A 47 -10.57 2.61 -18.49
CA ARG A 47 -11.46 2.83 -19.64
C ARG A 47 -12.80 2.12 -19.49
N SER A 48 -12.80 0.95 -18.86
CA SER A 48 -14.02 0.18 -18.61
C SER A 48 -14.89 0.83 -17.52
N GLU A 49 -14.28 1.27 -16.43
CA GLU A 49 -14.97 1.87 -15.28
C GLU A 49 -15.45 3.30 -15.56
N PHE A 50 -14.74 4.04 -16.42
CA PHE A 50 -15.08 5.41 -16.78
C PHE A 50 -15.31 5.55 -18.30
N PRO A 51 -16.35 4.92 -18.86
CA PRO A 51 -16.59 4.88 -20.31
C PRO A 51 -16.88 6.26 -20.91
N ASP A 52 -17.37 7.20 -20.10
CA ASP A 52 -17.65 8.59 -20.51
C ASP A 52 -16.40 9.48 -20.52
N ILE A 53 -15.26 8.97 -20.04
CA ILE A 53 -14.01 9.73 -19.96
C ILE A 53 -13.09 9.33 -21.12
N GLN A 54 -12.64 10.33 -21.88
CA GLN A 54 -11.64 10.13 -22.92
C GLN A 54 -10.23 10.21 -22.33
N PHE A 55 -9.62 9.05 -22.10
CA PHE A 55 -8.21 8.97 -21.72
C PHE A 55 -7.30 9.14 -22.95
N PRO A 56 -6.16 9.86 -22.82
CA PRO A 56 -5.19 9.97 -23.91
C PRO A 56 -4.59 8.59 -24.24
N LYS A 57 -3.83 8.50 -25.34
CA LYS A 57 -3.12 7.27 -25.69
C LYS A 57 -1.95 7.03 -24.72
N ASN A 58 -1.84 5.83 -24.18
CA ASN A 58 -0.77 5.40 -23.26
C ASN A 58 -0.58 6.34 -22.04
N PRO A 59 -1.65 6.68 -21.29
CA PRO A 59 -1.54 7.49 -20.08
C PRO A 59 -0.72 6.77 -19.01
N THR A 60 -0.10 7.53 -18.10
CA THR A 60 0.35 6.96 -16.83
C THR A 60 -0.85 6.72 -15.92
N ILE A 61 -0.74 5.78 -14.97
CA ILE A 61 -1.80 5.53 -13.97
C ILE A 61 -2.15 6.82 -13.20
N GLY A 62 -1.14 7.61 -12.81
CA GLY A 62 -1.37 8.91 -12.17
C GLY A 62 -2.17 9.89 -13.05
N ARG A 63 -1.97 9.85 -14.38
CA ARG A 63 -2.78 10.64 -15.31
C ARG A 63 -4.22 10.14 -15.38
N CYS A 64 -4.44 8.82 -15.37
CA CYS A 64 -5.77 8.23 -15.30
C CYS A 64 -6.51 8.66 -14.02
N ILE A 65 -5.87 8.55 -12.86
CA ILE A 65 -6.41 9.00 -11.57
C ILE A 65 -6.83 10.47 -11.65
N ARG A 66 -5.93 11.34 -12.12
CA ARG A 66 -6.17 12.78 -12.19
C ARG A 66 -7.35 13.13 -13.10
N ILE A 67 -7.42 12.56 -14.31
CA ILE A 67 -8.54 12.81 -15.23
C ILE A 67 -9.84 12.27 -14.62
N SER A 68 -9.84 11.06 -14.06
CA SER A 68 -11.03 10.48 -13.43
C SER A 68 -11.53 11.34 -12.27
N TYR A 69 -10.61 11.84 -11.43
CA TYR A 69 -10.91 12.78 -10.37
C TYR A 69 -11.43 14.13 -10.90
N GLU A 70 -10.85 14.67 -11.96
CA GLU A 70 -11.31 15.93 -12.57
C GLU A 70 -12.78 15.87 -12.99
N HIS A 71 -13.21 14.72 -13.51
CA HIS A 71 -14.58 14.47 -13.97
C HIS A 71 -15.55 14.10 -12.84
N THR A 72 -15.16 13.22 -11.93
CA THR A 72 -16.06 12.66 -10.91
C THR A 72 -16.03 13.44 -9.60
N LYS A 73 -14.93 14.14 -9.30
CA LYS A 73 -14.58 14.72 -7.99
C LYS A 73 -14.52 13.67 -6.86
N ILE A 74 -14.41 12.38 -7.21
CA ILE A 74 -14.32 11.28 -6.24
C ILE A 74 -12.84 10.91 -6.07
N PRO A 75 -12.24 11.11 -4.89
CA PRO A 75 -10.83 10.79 -4.65
C PRO A 75 -10.56 9.28 -4.65
N PHE A 76 -9.30 8.91 -4.82
CA PHE A 76 -8.85 7.52 -4.85
C PHE A 76 -8.28 7.08 -3.50
N VAL A 77 -8.58 5.84 -3.13
CA VAL A 77 -7.80 5.04 -2.19
C VAL A 77 -6.90 4.13 -3.01
N VAL A 78 -5.59 4.23 -2.80
CA VAL A 78 -4.59 3.39 -3.48
C VAL A 78 -4.08 2.35 -2.50
N ILE A 79 -4.19 1.08 -2.86
CA ILE A 79 -3.65 -0.05 -2.09
C ILE A 79 -2.56 -0.69 -2.95
N LEU A 80 -1.31 -0.68 -2.47
CA LEU A 80 -0.20 -1.41 -3.06
C LEU A 80 0.16 -2.60 -2.19
N ASP A 81 -0.27 -3.79 -2.60
CA ASP A 81 0.04 -5.02 -1.91
C ASP A 81 1.37 -5.61 -2.41
N GLU A 82 2.16 -6.14 -1.47
CA GLU A 82 3.50 -6.68 -1.71
C GLU A 82 4.43 -5.77 -2.53
N TYR A 83 4.46 -4.47 -2.20
CA TYR A 83 5.22 -3.48 -2.97
C TYR A 83 6.70 -3.82 -3.13
N ASP A 84 7.25 -4.57 -2.18
CA ASP A 84 8.67 -4.85 -2.06
C ASP A 84 9.12 -6.07 -2.86
N VAL A 85 8.21 -6.86 -3.43
CA VAL A 85 8.51 -8.12 -4.13
C VAL A 85 9.56 -7.94 -5.24
N ILE A 86 9.49 -6.83 -6.00
CA ILE A 86 10.44 -6.52 -7.07
C ILE A 86 11.83 -6.26 -6.51
N PHE A 87 11.96 -5.73 -5.29
CA PHE A 87 13.25 -5.48 -4.65
C PHE A 87 13.90 -6.75 -4.08
N ARG A 88 13.16 -7.85 -3.96
CA ARG A 88 13.67 -9.12 -3.43
C ARG A 88 14.60 -9.82 -4.44
N ASP A 89 14.50 -9.55 -5.74
CA ASP A 89 15.39 -10.08 -6.78
C ASP A 89 16.47 -9.07 -7.19
N GLU A 90 17.69 -9.22 -6.67
CA GLU A 90 18.84 -8.34 -6.96
C GLU A 90 19.19 -8.23 -8.46
N LYS A 91 18.80 -9.22 -9.28
CA LYS A 91 19.05 -9.20 -10.73
C LYS A 91 18.10 -8.28 -11.48
N ALA A 92 17.09 -7.70 -10.83
CA ALA A 92 16.07 -6.84 -11.42
C ALA A 92 16.40 -5.34 -11.39
N SER A 93 17.68 -4.94 -11.29
CA SER A 93 18.12 -3.56 -11.07
C SER A 93 17.46 -2.49 -11.98
N VAL A 94 17.33 -2.76 -13.28
CA VAL A 94 16.69 -1.84 -14.23
C VAL A 94 15.20 -1.67 -13.92
N LEU A 95 14.49 -2.78 -13.70
CA LEU A 95 13.07 -2.76 -13.35
C LEU A 95 12.85 -2.07 -12.00
N MET A 96 13.73 -2.31 -11.01
CA MET A 96 13.65 -1.62 -9.71
C MET A 96 13.70 -0.10 -9.88
N GLU A 97 14.58 0.41 -10.75
CA GLU A 97 14.69 1.85 -11.00
C GLU A 97 13.43 2.41 -11.66
N GLU A 98 12.89 1.71 -12.67
CA GLU A 98 11.64 2.10 -13.33
C GLU A 98 10.45 2.06 -12.37
N TYR A 99 10.39 1.05 -11.51
CA TYR A 99 9.36 0.89 -10.50
C TYR A 99 9.45 2.00 -9.43
N LEU A 100 10.65 2.34 -8.96
CA LEU A 100 10.85 3.48 -8.05
C LEU A 100 10.46 4.82 -8.68
N LYS A 101 10.74 5.02 -9.96
CA LYS A 101 10.28 6.21 -10.71
C LYS A 101 8.75 6.24 -10.79
N PHE A 102 8.12 5.10 -11.04
CA PHE A 102 6.66 4.97 -11.03
C PHE A 102 6.06 5.35 -9.67
N LEU A 103 6.54 4.75 -8.57
CA LEU A 103 6.02 5.03 -7.24
C LEU A 103 6.22 6.50 -6.84
N ASN A 104 7.38 7.07 -7.18
CA ASN A 104 7.65 8.49 -6.93
C ASN A 104 6.67 9.39 -7.69
N ALA A 105 6.45 9.13 -8.98
CA ALA A 105 5.50 9.91 -9.79
C ALA A 105 4.07 9.81 -9.24
N LEU A 106 3.68 8.64 -8.71
CA LEU A 106 2.35 8.39 -8.18
C LEU A 106 2.11 9.09 -6.83
N PHE A 107 3.08 9.02 -5.91
CA PHE A 107 2.89 9.46 -4.51
C PHE A 107 3.61 10.74 -4.11
N LYS A 108 4.49 11.29 -4.96
CA LYS A 108 5.15 12.59 -4.71
C LYS A 108 4.80 13.65 -5.75
N GLY A 109 4.14 13.28 -6.85
CA GLY A 109 3.62 14.25 -7.80
C GLY A 109 2.51 15.09 -7.16
N SER A 110 2.71 16.41 -7.05
CA SER A 110 1.73 17.35 -6.45
C SER A 110 0.33 17.21 -7.05
N ASP A 111 0.26 16.98 -8.35
CA ASP A 111 -1.01 16.99 -9.08
C ASP A 111 -1.81 15.71 -8.87
N VAL A 112 -1.12 14.58 -8.63
CA VAL A 112 -1.77 13.27 -8.42
C VAL A 112 -2.10 13.06 -6.95
N THR A 113 -1.21 13.50 -6.05
CA THR A 113 -1.38 13.34 -4.59
C THR A 113 -2.62 14.05 -4.06
N THR A 114 -3.02 15.17 -4.64
CA THR A 114 -4.28 15.87 -4.30
C THR A 114 -5.54 15.10 -4.70
N CYS A 115 -5.42 14.11 -5.59
CA CYS A 115 -6.51 13.24 -6.02
C CYS A 115 -6.60 11.94 -5.19
N ILE A 116 -5.62 11.70 -4.30
CA ILE A 116 -5.52 10.49 -3.48
C ILE A 116 -5.90 10.85 -2.04
N GLY A 117 -6.98 10.25 -1.54
CA GLY A 117 -7.41 10.41 -0.14
C GLY A 117 -6.59 9.56 0.82
N LEU A 118 -6.15 8.39 0.38
CA LEU A 118 -5.33 7.47 1.18
C LEU A 118 -4.47 6.61 0.26
N ALA A 119 -3.21 6.42 0.64
CA ALA A 119 -2.35 5.39 0.06
C ALA A 119 -1.92 4.43 1.16
N TYR A 120 -2.22 3.15 0.99
CA TYR A 120 -1.83 2.06 1.88
C TYR A 120 -0.91 1.11 1.14
N ILE A 121 0.22 0.76 1.74
CA ILE A 121 1.26 -0.07 1.12
C ILE A 121 1.66 -1.14 2.12
N THR A 122 1.78 -2.39 1.66
CA THR A 122 2.20 -3.54 2.47
C THR A 122 3.42 -4.21 1.85
N GLY A 123 4.32 -4.70 2.70
CA GLY A 123 5.52 -5.42 2.27
C GLY A 123 6.24 -6.02 3.49
N ILE A 124 7.14 -6.96 3.23
CA ILE A 124 7.93 -7.60 4.30
C ILE A 124 9.24 -6.85 4.56
N LEU A 125 9.79 -6.19 3.54
CA LEU A 125 10.97 -5.35 3.67
C LEU A 125 10.58 -3.96 4.16
N PRO A 126 11.33 -3.38 5.12
CA PRO A 126 11.14 -1.99 5.49
C PRO A 126 11.48 -1.05 4.33
N ILE A 127 10.88 0.14 4.31
CA ILE A 127 11.12 1.19 3.31
C ILE A 127 12.58 1.71 3.36
N ILE A 128 13.34 1.30 4.38
CA ILE A 128 14.70 1.74 4.77
C ILE A 128 15.82 1.40 3.74
N ARG A 129 15.53 0.74 2.61
CA ARG A 129 16.54 0.65 1.53
C ARG A 129 16.80 2.06 0.97
N GLU A 130 18.03 2.58 1.04
CA GLU A 130 18.44 3.95 0.67
C GLU A 130 17.77 4.49 -0.62
N LYS A 131 17.68 3.64 -1.65
CA LYS A 131 17.05 4.00 -2.94
C LYS A 131 15.53 4.23 -2.84
N ALA A 132 14.83 3.42 -2.05
CA ALA A 132 13.38 3.51 -1.84
C ALA A 132 13.02 4.65 -0.88
N GLN A 133 13.79 4.84 0.19
CA GLN A 133 13.57 5.89 1.18
C GLN A 133 13.53 7.29 0.53
N SER A 134 14.49 7.61 -0.35
CA SER A 134 14.48 8.91 -1.05
C SER A 134 13.22 9.13 -1.91
N LYS A 135 12.56 8.05 -2.35
CA LYS A 135 11.40 8.08 -3.23
C LYS A 135 10.06 7.95 -2.48
N LEU A 136 10.06 7.40 -1.27
CA LEU A 136 8.86 7.08 -0.48
C LEU A 136 8.86 7.67 0.96
N ASN A 137 9.75 8.62 1.28
CA ASN A 137 9.80 9.25 2.61
C ASN A 137 8.54 10.04 3.04
N ASN A 138 7.51 10.14 2.19
CA ASN A 138 6.23 10.75 2.51
C ASN A 138 5.24 9.76 3.15
N PHE A 139 5.62 8.48 3.30
CA PHE A 139 4.81 7.47 3.96
C PHE A 139 5.14 7.40 5.45
N ARG A 140 4.09 7.22 6.26
CA ARG A 140 4.24 6.80 7.66
C ARG A 140 4.38 5.28 7.68
N GLU A 141 5.58 4.80 7.96
CA GLU A 141 5.84 3.38 8.15
C GLU A 141 5.25 2.91 9.49
N VAL A 142 4.64 1.73 9.47
CA VAL A 142 4.13 1.03 10.65
C VAL A 142 4.63 -0.40 10.52
N THR A 143 5.43 -0.85 11.48
CA THR A 143 5.99 -2.21 11.47
C THR A 143 5.37 -3.03 12.59
N PHE A 144 5.45 -4.36 12.51
CA PHE A 144 5.07 -5.24 13.62
C PHE A 144 5.90 -4.98 14.88
N LEU A 145 7.12 -4.46 14.72
CA LEU A 145 8.02 -4.10 15.81
C LEU A 145 7.80 -2.68 16.32
N GLU A 146 6.96 -1.87 15.71
CA GLU A 146 6.62 -0.53 16.20
C GLU A 146 5.20 -0.15 15.73
N PRO A 147 4.16 -0.92 16.13
CA PRO A 147 2.82 -0.72 15.59
C PRO A 147 2.15 0.54 16.16
N GLY A 148 2.64 1.04 17.30
CA GLY A 148 2.13 2.24 17.97
C GLY A 148 0.61 2.21 18.15
N ARG A 149 -0.07 3.29 17.76
CA ARG A 149 -1.54 3.39 17.82
C ARG A 149 -2.30 2.35 16.98
N TYR A 150 -1.61 1.65 16.08
CA TYR A 150 -2.20 0.62 15.23
C TYR A 150 -2.08 -0.78 15.83
N ALA A 151 -1.43 -0.96 16.98
CA ALA A 151 -1.28 -2.26 17.66
C ALA A 151 -2.59 -3.08 17.77
N PRO A 152 -3.77 -2.49 18.06
CA PRO A 152 -5.03 -3.26 18.09
C PRO A 152 -5.51 -3.79 16.73
N PHE A 153 -4.91 -3.31 15.64
CA PHE A 153 -5.27 -3.63 14.25
C PHE A 153 -4.13 -4.31 13.48
N THR A 154 -2.89 -4.20 13.96
CA THR A 154 -1.68 -4.67 13.28
C THR A 154 -0.73 -5.30 14.31
N GLY A 155 -1.00 -6.54 14.70
CA GLY A 155 -0.16 -7.29 15.65
C GLY A 155 -0.98 -8.15 16.62
N PHE A 156 -0.32 -8.62 17.67
CA PHE A 156 -0.96 -9.21 18.84
C PHE A 156 -1.08 -8.14 19.92
N THR A 157 -2.26 -8.05 20.54
CA THR A 157 -2.47 -7.25 21.75
C THR A 157 -1.76 -7.89 22.95
N VAL A 158 -1.46 -7.09 23.98
CA VAL A 158 -0.85 -7.60 25.22
C VAL A 158 -1.70 -8.71 25.81
N GLU A 159 -3.02 -8.56 25.76
CA GLU A 159 -3.99 -9.54 26.24
C GLU A 159 -3.94 -10.84 25.44
N GLU A 160 -3.83 -10.77 24.10
CA GLU A 160 -3.66 -11.95 23.25
C GLU A 160 -2.33 -12.66 23.51
N VAL A 161 -1.24 -11.92 23.67
CA VAL A 161 0.07 -12.50 24.02
C VAL A 161 0.05 -13.14 25.40
N GLN A 162 -0.58 -12.51 26.40
CA GLN A 162 -0.74 -13.08 27.73
C GLN A 162 -1.58 -14.36 27.72
N SER A 163 -2.65 -14.41 26.90
CA SER A 163 -3.45 -15.62 26.72
C SER A 163 -2.61 -16.73 26.10
N LEU A 164 -1.88 -16.43 25.03
CA LEU A 164 -0.99 -17.39 24.36
C LEU A 164 0.10 -17.90 25.31
N CYS A 165 0.74 -17.02 26.09
CA CYS A 165 1.74 -17.44 27.07
C CYS A 165 1.15 -18.41 28.11
N LYS A 166 -0.10 -18.20 28.56
CA LYS A 166 -0.79 -19.15 29.45
C LYS A 166 -1.08 -20.48 28.76
N ASP A 167 -1.59 -20.44 27.53
CA ASP A 167 -1.95 -21.64 26.78
C ASP A 167 -0.74 -22.53 26.46
N TYR A 168 0.43 -21.93 26.24
CA TYR A 168 1.68 -22.63 25.93
C TYR A 168 2.62 -22.79 27.14
N GLY A 169 2.23 -22.37 28.34
CA GLY A 169 3.05 -22.47 29.55
C GLY A 169 4.36 -21.66 29.50
N MET A 170 4.37 -20.55 28.76
CA MET A 170 5.52 -19.66 28.58
C MET A 170 5.45 -18.48 29.56
N ASP A 171 6.60 -17.99 30.00
CA ASP A 171 6.68 -16.79 30.84
C ASP A 171 6.47 -15.51 30.01
N PHE A 172 5.50 -14.70 30.42
CA PHE A 172 5.15 -13.47 29.70
C PHE A 172 6.25 -12.40 29.80
N ASP A 173 6.93 -12.28 30.94
CA ASP A 173 8.01 -11.32 31.12
C ASP A 173 9.26 -11.73 30.31
N GLU A 174 9.50 -13.03 30.13
CA GLU A 174 10.54 -13.55 29.22
C GLU A 174 10.22 -13.21 27.74
N CYS A 175 8.98 -13.45 27.29
CA CYS A 175 8.50 -13.09 25.95
C CYS A 175 8.57 -11.58 25.67
N ARG A 176 8.32 -10.74 26.68
CA ARG A 176 8.41 -9.27 26.58
C ARG A 176 9.85 -8.77 26.48
N THR A 177 10.82 -9.50 27.05
CA THR A 177 12.22 -9.05 27.16
C THR A 177 13.07 -9.47 25.96
N SER A 178 12.69 -10.54 25.27
CA SER A 178 13.12 -10.76 23.88
C SER A 178 12.54 -9.62 23.03
N ARG A 179 13.37 -8.89 22.28
CA ARG A 179 13.03 -7.72 21.42
C ARG A 179 12.01 -7.98 20.30
N ILE A 180 11.16 -8.99 20.44
CA ILE A 180 10.09 -9.42 19.54
C ILE A 180 8.83 -8.55 19.74
N PHE A 181 8.65 -7.99 20.95
CA PHE A 181 7.49 -7.14 21.25
C PHE A 181 7.96 -5.77 21.78
N PRO A 182 7.50 -4.66 21.18
CA PRO A 182 7.95 -3.33 21.55
C PRO A 182 7.14 -2.89 22.77
N GLN A 183 7.81 -2.22 23.69
CA GLN A 183 7.13 -1.59 24.82
C GLN A 183 6.11 -0.58 24.30
N CYS A 184 4.87 -0.70 24.80
CA CYS A 184 3.75 0.20 24.52
C CYS A 184 4.07 1.66 24.87
#